data_AF-A0A4D6FG67-F1
#
_entry.id   AF-A0A4D6FG67-F1
#
_cell.length_a   1.000
_cell.length_b   1.000
_cell.length_c   1.000
_cell.angle_alpha   90.00
_cell.angle_beta   90.00
_cell.angle_gamma   90.00
#
_symmetry.space_group_name_H-M   'P 1'
#
loop_
_entity.id
_entity.type
_entity.pdbx_description
1 polymer ?
#
loop_
_entity_poly.entity_id
_entity_poly.type
_entity_poly.pdbx_seq_one_letter_code
_entity_poly.pdbx_strand_id
1 'polypeptide(L)'
;NGFIVLEIQGEGQFNGAEIRQWLSNQIGYQSFTGLLVGPNRPEVFVHGVVVNSGDVRDVRRFFKTTSDGTQLTIDHTIDNNGKRLRLALASAVENRALHGADVELKLNLANQAFKLTSGSQGTVALTAGALWNASYTAD
;
A
#
# COMPACT_ATOMS: atom_id res chain seq x y z
N ASN A 1 -13.80 -7.46 -3.56
CA ASN A 1 -12.81 -6.39 -3.32
C ASN A 1 -11.64 -6.97 -2.54
N GLY A 2 -10.44 -6.96 -3.11
CA GLY A 2 -9.24 -7.45 -2.43
C GLY A 2 -8.42 -6.37 -1.73
N PHE A 3 -7.42 -6.82 -0.97
CA PHE A 3 -6.50 -5.99 -0.23
C PHE A 3 -5.08 -6.56 -0.27
N ILE A 4 -4.07 -5.69 -0.25
CA ILE A 4 -2.75 -6.07 0.25
C ILE A 4 -2.75 -5.89 1.76
N VAL A 5 -2.23 -6.88 2.47
CA VAL A 5 -2.16 -6.89 3.93
C VAL A 5 -0.71 -6.87 4.37
N LEU A 6 -0.39 -5.94 5.26
CA LEU A 6 0.83 -5.94 6.04
C LEU A 6 0.45 -6.19 7.50
N GLU A 7 1.11 -7.14 8.14
CA GLU A 7 0.82 -7.49 9.53
C GLU A 7 2.10 -7.55 10.36
N ILE A 8 2.09 -6.80 11.46
CA ILE A 8 3.15 -6.76 12.46
C ILE A 8 2.97 -7.93 13.40
N GLN A 9 4.01 -8.75 13.48
CA GLN A 9 4.17 -9.79 14.48
C GLN A 9 5.00 -9.25 15.65
N GLY A 10 4.64 -9.66 16.87
CA GLY A 10 5.30 -9.18 18.09
C GLY A 10 4.77 -7.85 18.61
N GLU A 11 5.60 -7.12 19.35
CA GLU A 11 5.21 -5.98 20.21
C GLU A 11 5.34 -4.63 19.50
N GLY A 12 4.64 -4.49 18.37
CA GLY A 12 4.57 -3.25 17.62
C GLY A 12 3.16 -2.97 17.08
N GLN A 13 2.95 -1.73 16.68
CA GLN A 13 1.74 -1.26 16.01
C GLN A 13 2.10 -0.28 14.91
N PHE A 14 1.25 -0.17 13.90
CA PHE A 14 1.29 0.90 12.93
C PHE A 14 0.96 2.24 13.60
N ASN A 15 1.68 3.28 13.18
CA ASN A 15 1.32 4.66 13.48
C ASN A 15 0.42 5.19 12.37
N GLY A 16 -0.87 5.36 12.66
CA GLY A 16 -1.85 5.73 11.64
C GLY A 16 -1.61 7.09 10.97
N ALA A 17 -1.06 8.07 11.70
CA ALA A 17 -0.75 9.37 11.12
C ALA A 17 0.39 9.26 10.10
N GLU A 18 1.46 8.57 10.47
CA GLU A 18 2.64 8.38 9.62
C GLU A 18 2.35 7.44 8.45
N ILE A 19 1.56 6.38 8.64
CA ILE A 19 1.08 5.52 7.55
C ILE A 19 0.26 6.33 6.55
N ARG A 20 -0.65 7.19 7.02
CA ARG A 20 -1.42 8.06 6.12
C ARG A 20 -0.50 8.97 5.32
N GLN A 21 0.50 9.59 5.95
CA GLN A 21 1.46 10.46 5.25
C GLN A 21 2.28 9.68 4.22
N TRP A 22 2.83 8.53 4.61
CA TRP A 22 3.61 7.65 3.73
C TRP A 22 2.82 7.16 2.51
N LEU A 23 1.55 6.84 2.70
CA LEU A 23 0.63 6.38 1.64
C LEU A 23 -0.10 7.53 0.93
N SER A 24 0.27 8.78 1.19
CA SER A 24 -0.23 9.92 0.44
C SER A 24 0.79 10.38 -0.59
N ASN A 25 0.32 11.06 -1.63
CA ASN A 25 1.20 11.83 -2.48
C ASN A 25 1.42 13.24 -1.92
N GLN A 26 2.39 13.96 -2.51
CA GLN A 26 2.62 15.35 -2.13
C GLN A 26 1.47 16.26 -2.61
N ILE A 27 1.35 17.41 -1.97
CA ILE A 27 0.36 18.45 -2.28
C ILE A 27 0.34 18.73 -3.79
N GLY A 28 -0.86 18.83 -4.36
CA GLY A 28 -1.04 19.11 -5.78
C GLY A 28 -0.98 17.87 -6.67
N TYR A 29 -1.34 16.71 -6.14
CA TYR A 29 -1.50 15.46 -6.89
C TYR A 29 -0.21 14.94 -7.55
N GLN A 30 0.95 15.16 -6.91
CA GLN A 30 2.21 14.62 -7.39
C GLN A 30 2.25 13.08 -7.32
N SER A 31 3.33 12.46 -7.76
CA SER A 31 3.48 11.00 -7.69
C SER A 31 3.51 10.51 -6.25
N PHE A 32 2.97 9.31 -6.02
CA PHE A 32 3.18 8.56 -4.78
C PHE A 32 4.65 8.14 -4.70
N THR A 33 5.25 8.30 -3.52
CA THR A 33 6.65 7.91 -3.28
C THR A 33 6.74 6.69 -2.36
N GLY A 34 5.77 6.51 -1.45
CA GLY A 34 5.73 5.38 -0.53
C GLY A 34 5.27 4.05 -1.14
N LEU A 35 4.54 4.10 -2.27
CA LEU A 35 4.01 2.94 -2.96
C LEU A 35 4.16 3.15 -4.47
N LEU A 36 4.80 2.19 -5.15
CA LEU A 36 4.94 2.16 -6.60
C LEU A 36 4.28 0.89 -7.16
N VAL A 37 3.81 0.96 -8.41
CA VAL A 37 3.17 -0.16 -9.10
C VAL A 37 3.78 -0.39 -10.48
N GLY A 38 3.88 -1.66 -10.88
CA GLY A 38 4.43 -2.08 -12.17
C GLY A 38 3.66 -3.25 -12.77
N PRO A 39 3.84 -3.54 -14.07
CA PRO A 39 4.32 -2.61 -15.08
C PRO A 39 3.35 -1.45 -15.30
N ASN A 40 3.87 -0.26 -15.59
CA ASN A 40 3.05 0.92 -15.91
C ASN A 40 2.61 0.99 -17.40
N ARG A 41 3.20 0.17 -18.28
CA ARG A 41 2.86 0.10 -19.71
C ARG A 41 2.94 -1.35 -20.25
N PRO A 42 2.00 -1.77 -21.11
CA PRO A 42 1.96 -3.14 -21.64
C PRO A 42 3.11 -3.47 -22.62
N GLU A 43 3.68 -2.49 -23.31
CA GLU A 43 4.34 -2.77 -24.61
C GLU A 43 5.60 -1.96 -24.92
N VAL A 44 6.13 -1.16 -24.00
CA VAL A 44 7.33 -0.35 -24.29
C VAL A 44 8.53 -0.89 -23.53
N PHE A 45 9.09 -1.98 -24.08
CA PHE A 45 10.49 -2.35 -23.87
C PHE A 45 11.38 -1.24 -24.45
N VAL A 46 11.56 -0.13 -23.75
CA VAL A 46 12.69 0.77 -24.03
C VAL A 46 13.79 0.39 -23.05
N HIS A 47 14.78 -0.33 -23.58
CA HIS A 47 15.94 -0.88 -22.84
C HIS A 47 15.67 -2.02 -21.85
N GLY A 48 14.52 -2.71 -21.95
CA GLY A 48 14.32 -3.98 -21.23
C GLY A 48 14.07 -3.87 -19.72
N VAL A 49 13.84 -2.66 -19.19
CA VAL A 49 13.58 -2.46 -17.75
C VAL A 49 12.15 -1.95 -17.56
N VAL A 50 11.32 -2.78 -16.94
CA VAL A 50 10.05 -2.31 -16.35
C VAL A 50 10.41 -1.54 -15.08
N VAL A 51 9.99 -0.28 -15.00
CA VAL A 51 10.13 0.55 -13.79
C VAL A 51 8.77 0.76 -13.14
N ASN A 52 8.73 0.56 -11.83
CA ASN A 52 7.56 0.84 -11.02
C ASN A 52 7.26 2.34 -11.01
N SER A 53 5.98 2.68 -11.03
CA SER A 53 5.49 4.04 -11.17
C SER A 53 4.67 4.44 -9.95
N GLY A 54 4.91 5.67 -9.50
CA GLY A 54 4.07 6.36 -8.53
C GLY A 54 3.06 7.30 -9.17
N ASP A 55 2.97 7.38 -10.52
CA ASP A 55 2.01 8.24 -11.20
C ASP A 55 0.60 7.89 -10.74
N VAL A 56 -0.20 8.92 -10.43
CA VAL A 56 -1.55 8.78 -9.91
C VAL A 56 -2.43 7.89 -10.80
N ARG A 57 -2.27 7.96 -12.13
CA ARG A 57 -3.06 7.17 -13.08
C ARG A 57 -2.68 5.70 -13.01
N ASP A 58 -1.40 5.39 -12.82
CA ASP A 58 -0.93 4.01 -12.72
C ASP A 58 -1.35 3.41 -11.38
N VAL A 59 -1.12 4.13 -10.28
CA VAL A 59 -1.52 3.71 -8.93
C VAL A 59 -3.03 3.44 -8.83
N ARG A 60 -3.88 4.26 -9.47
CA ARG A 60 -5.34 4.07 -9.51
C ARG A 60 -5.82 2.87 -10.33
N ARG A 61 -4.94 2.24 -11.12
CA ARG A 61 -5.25 0.93 -11.74
C ARG A 61 -5.23 -0.19 -10.70
N PHE A 62 -4.42 -0.03 -9.66
CA PHE A 62 -4.18 -1.03 -8.63
C PHE A 62 -4.95 -0.77 -7.34
N PHE A 63 -4.99 0.47 -6.88
CA PHE A 63 -5.50 0.84 -5.57
C PHE A 63 -6.63 1.85 -5.66
N LYS A 64 -7.52 1.79 -4.66
CA LYS A 64 -8.44 2.89 -4.40
C LYS A 64 -7.68 4.06 -3.78
N THR A 65 -8.11 5.28 -4.08
CA THR A 65 -7.56 6.50 -3.49
C THR A 65 -8.67 7.42 -3.01
N THR A 66 -8.51 8.03 -1.85
CA THR A 66 -9.37 9.11 -1.35
C THR A 66 -8.68 10.45 -1.55
N SER A 67 -9.44 11.51 -1.82
CA SER A 67 -8.92 12.88 -1.88
C SER A 67 -9.49 13.72 -0.75
N ASP A 68 -8.66 14.60 -0.20
CA ASP A 68 -9.09 15.68 0.71
C ASP A 68 -9.15 17.06 0.02
N GLY A 69 -9.03 17.08 -1.32
CA GLY A 69 -8.96 18.30 -2.14
C GLY A 69 -7.54 18.80 -2.38
N THR A 70 -6.56 18.41 -1.56
CA THR A 70 -5.16 18.86 -1.65
C THR A 70 -4.18 17.75 -2.00
N GLN A 71 -4.47 16.53 -1.55
CA GLN A 71 -3.68 15.33 -1.80
C GLN A 71 -4.60 14.13 -2.09
N LEU A 72 -3.97 13.04 -2.56
CA LEU A 72 -4.54 11.72 -2.63
C LEU A 72 -3.84 10.81 -1.62
N THR A 73 -4.63 9.97 -0.99
CA THR A 73 -4.16 8.93 -0.09
C THR A 73 -4.62 7.59 -0.62
N ILE A 74 -3.76 6.57 -0.63
CA ILE A 74 -4.18 5.18 -0.85
C ILE A 74 -5.21 4.82 0.21
N ASP A 75 -6.37 4.34 -0.19
CA ASP A 75 -7.40 3.90 0.74
C ASP A 75 -6.87 2.72 1.56
N HIS A 76 -6.83 2.91 2.88
CA HIS A 76 -6.25 1.95 3.80
C HIS A 76 -7.01 1.93 5.13
N THR A 77 -6.93 0.79 5.81
CA THR A 77 -7.39 0.65 7.19
C THR A 77 -6.29 0.05 8.04
N ILE A 78 -6.22 0.49 9.29
CA ILE A 78 -5.43 -0.16 10.33
C ILE A 78 -6.43 -0.80 11.30
N ASP A 79 -6.34 -2.12 11.46
CA ASP A 79 -7.17 -2.90 12.37
C ASP A 79 -6.32 -3.91 13.14
N ASN A 80 -6.96 -4.93 13.73
CA ASN A 80 -6.32 -5.92 14.60
C ASN A 80 -5.46 -5.24 15.70
N ASN A 81 -6.07 -4.32 16.45
CA ASN A 81 -5.40 -3.55 17.51
C ASN A 81 -4.13 -2.81 17.04
N GLY A 82 -4.14 -2.29 15.81
CA GLY A 82 -3.00 -1.56 15.24
C GLY A 82 -1.96 -2.44 14.57
N LYS A 83 -2.15 -3.77 14.54
CA LYS A 83 -1.15 -4.69 14.00
C LYS A 83 -1.31 -5.00 12.53
N ARG A 84 -2.49 -4.76 11.94
CA ARG A 84 -2.76 -5.10 10.54
C ARG A 84 -3.13 -3.85 9.74
N LEU A 85 -2.37 -3.60 8.68
CA LEU A 85 -2.60 -2.56 7.68
C LEU A 85 -3.14 -3.23 6.42
N ARG A 86 -4.29 -2.77 5.94
CA ARG A 86 -4.92 -3.26 4.70
C ARG A 86 -4.99 -2.13 3.69
N LEU A 87 -4.41 -2.34 2.52
CA LEU A 87 -4.44 -1.42 1.38
C LEU A 87 -5.51 -1.88 0.39
N ALA A 88 -6.50 -1.05 0.11
CA ALA A 88 -7.65 -1.44 -0.69
C ALA A 88 -7.33 -1.45 -2.19
N LEU A 89 -7.52 -2.61 -2.83
CA LEU A 89 -7.38 -2.73 -4.28
C LEU A 89 -8.55 -2.08 -5.01
N ALA A 90 -8.26 -1.53 -6.20
CA ALA A 90 -9.26 -1.03 -7.11
C ALA A 90 -10.22 -2.16 -7.52
N SER A 91 -11.52 -1.84 -7.69
CA SER A 91 -12.55 -2.84 -8.02
C SER A 91 -12.30 -3.58 -9.33
N ALA A 92 -11.57 -2.95 -10.26
CA ALA A 92 -11.23 -3.50 -11.56
C ALA A 92 -9.73 -3.80 -11.70
N VAL A 93 -9.01 -4.05 -10.60
CA VAL A 93 -7.56 -4.31 -10.65
C VAL A 93 -7.22 -5.48 -11.56
N GLU A 94 -8.01 -6.55 -11.59
CA GLU A 94 -7.78 -7.72 -12.47
C GLU A 94 -7.83 -7.36 -13.97
N ASN A 95 -8.63 -6.36 -14.33
CA ASN A 95 -8.81 -5.93 -15.71
C ASN A 95 -7.86 -4.79 -16.11
N ARG A 96 -7.18 -4.18 -15.11
CA ARG A 96 -6.39 -2.95 -15.28
C ARG A 96 -4.92 -3.14 -14.98
N ALA A 97 -4.59 -4.06 -14.08
CA ALA A 97 -3.22 -4.49 -13.84
C ALA A 97 -2.77 -5.36 -15.01
N LEU A 98 -1.52 -5.18 -15.41
CA LEU A 98 -0.93 -5.97 -16.49
C LEU A 98 -0.47 -7.33 -15.98
N HIS A 99 -0.24 -8.27 -16.90
CA HIS A 99 0.39 -9.53 -16.54
C HIS A 99 1.79 -9.28 -15.95
N GLY A 100 2.13 -10.03 -14.89
CA GLY A 100 3.39 -9.86 -14.17
C GLY A 100 3.44 -8.59 -13.31
N ALA A 101 2.28 -8.04 -12.95
CA ALA A 101 2.23 -6.85 -12.13
C ALA A 101 2.77 -7.06 -10.71
N ASP A 102 3.49 -6.05 -10.24
CA ASP A 102 4.10 -6.00 -8.94
C ASP A 102 3.77 -4.68 -8.23
N VAL A 103 3.83 -4.74 -6.91
CA VAL A 103 3.64 -3.59 -6.03
C VAL A 103 4.87 -3.49 -5.15
N GLU A 104 5.51 -2.33 -5.18
CA GLU A 104 6.67 -2.03 -4.35
C GLU A 104 6.28 -1.07 -3.24
N LEU A 105 6.43 -1.53 -2.00
CA LEU A 105 6.24 -0.73 -0.79
C LEU A 105 7.59 -0.20 -0.33
N LYS A 106 7.80 1.12 -0.43
CA LYS A 106 9.04 1.79 -0.06
C LYS A 106 9.10 2.01 1.45
N LEU A 107 9.29 0.92 2.21
CA LEU A 107 9.37 0.93 3.68
C LEU A 107 10.51 1.81 4.20
N ASN A 108 11.59 1.97 3.41
CA ASN A 108 12.68 2.89 3.74
C ASN A 108 12.26 4.38 3.76
N LEU A 109 11.10 4.71 3.19
CA LEU A 109 10.50 6.05 3.23
C LEU A 109 9.36 6.16 4.26
N ALA A 110 9.00 5.06 4.93
CA ALA A 110 7.92 5.00 5.92
C ALA A 110 8.42 5.49 7.29
N ASN A 111 8.74 6.79 7.37
CA ASN A 111 9.30 7.41 8.59
C ASN A 111 8.34 7.26 9.77
N GLN A 112 8.79 6.68 10.89
CA GLN A 112 7.97 6.48 12.10
C GLN A 112 6.61 5.76 11.87
N ALA A 113 6.48 5.02 10.77
CA ALA A 113 5.29 4.25 10.43
C ALA A 113 4.98 3.12 11.43
N PHE A 114 5.95 2.77 12.27
CA PHE A 114 5.87 1.74 13.29
C PHE A 114 6.22 2.32 14.65
N LYS A 115 5.43 1.98 15.66
CA LYS A 115 5.72 2.26 17.07
C LYS A 115 5.89 0.94 17.83
N LEU A 116 6.94 0.86 18.63
CA LEU A 116 7.12 -0.24 19.56
C LEU A 116 6.26 0.00 20.80
N THR A 117 5.68 -1.05 21.34
CA THR A 117 5.06 -0.98 22.67
C THR A 117 6.18 -0.75 23.68
N SER A 118 6.09 0.35 24.45
CA SER A 118 7.14 0.70 25.40
C SER A 118 7.31 -0.40 26.46
N GLY A 119 8.55 -0.65 26.86
CA GLY A 119 8.88 -1.71 27.81
C GLY A 119 8.92 -3.13 27.22
N SER A 120 8.64 -3.31 25.92
CA SER A 120 8.79 -4.63 25.29
C SER A 120 10.25 -4.92 24.90
N GLN A 121 10.67 -6.15 25.13
CA GLN A 121 11.95 -6.70 24.68
C GLN A 121 11.64 -7.92 23.80
N GLY A 122 11.26 -7.66 22.54
CA GLY A 122 10.85 -8.72 21.62
C GLY A 122 11.19 -8.38 20.18
N THR A 123 11.33 -9.42 19.35
CA THR A 123 11.48 -9.25 17.90
C THR A 123 10.17 -8.75 17.31
N VAL A 124 10.27 -7.71 16.47
CA VAL A 124 9.17 -7.26 15.62
C VAL A 124 9.45 -7.75 14.20
N ALA A 125 8.49 -8.44 13.60
CA ALA A 125 8.57 -8.89 12.20
C ALA A 125 7.38 -8.35 11.41
N LEU A 126 7.60 -8.10 10.12
CA LEU A 126 6.55 -7.70 9.20
C LEU A 126 6.25 -8.85 8.25
N THR A 127 4.99 -9.23 8.18
CA THR A 127 4.48 -10.19 7.21
C THR A 127 3.66 -9.46 6.16
N ALA A 128 3.76 -9.88 4.90
CA ALA A 128 3.02 -9.30 3.80
C ALA A 128 2.26 -10.40 3.05
N GLY A 129 1.04 -10.11 2.66
CA GLY A 129 0.19 -11.01 1.88
C GLY A 129 -0.81 -10.24 1.04
N ALA A 130 -1.50 -10.94 0.15
CA ALA A 130 -2.60 -10.40 -0.63
C ALA A 130 -3.83 -11.29 -0.44
N LEU A 131 -4.98 -10.67 -0.23
CA LEU A 131 -6.27 -11.34 -0.12
C LEU A 131 -7.19 -10.84 -1.23
N TRP A 132 -7.69 -11.75 -2.04
CA TRP A 132 -8.63 -11.47 -3.11
C TRP A 132 -9.91 -12.27 -2.90
N ASN A 133 -11.06 -11.64 -3.12
CA ASN A 133 -12.38 -12.27 -2.97
C ASN A 133 -12.61 -13.02 -1.64
N ALA A 134 -12.00 -12.56 -0.54
CA ALA A 134 -12.40 -13.03 0.78
C ALA A 134 -13.79 -12.44 1.09
N SER A 135 -14.84 -13.22 0.84
CA SER A 135 -16.16 -12.98 1.41
C SER A 135 -16.04 -13.16 2.91
N TYR A 136 -16.09 -12.05 3.66
CA TYR A 136 -16.34 -12.10 5.09
C TYR A 136 -17.82 -12.49 5.25
N THR A 137 -18.12 -13.80 5.22
CA THR A 137 -19.32 -14.28 5.90
C THR A 137 -18.99 -14.19 7.38
N ALA A 138 -19.31 -13.04 7.98
CA ALA A 138 -19.49 -13.00 9.42
C ALA A 138 -20.70 -13.90 9.71
N ASP A 139 -20.44 -15.13 10.15
CA ASP A 139 -21.39 -15.90 10.95
C ASP A 139 -21.32 -15.40 12.39
#